data_AF-A0A957AG37-F1
#
_entry.id   AF-A0A957AG37-F1
#
_cell.length_a   1.000
_cell.length_b   1.000
_cell.length_c   1.000
_cell.angle_alpha   90.00
_cell.angle_beta   90.00
_cell.angle_gamma   90.00
#
_symmetry.space_group_name_H-M   'P 1'
#
loop_
_entity.id
_entity.type
_entity.pdbx_description
1 polymer ?
#
loop_
_entity_poly.entity_id
_entity_poly.type
_entity_poly.pdbx_seq_one_letter_code
_entity_poly.pdbx_strand_id
1 'polypeptide(L)'
;MAKKPNILILWGDDIGWWNISYNSRGQMGYWTPNIDRIGNEGVAFTDFYAQQSCTAGRSAFITGQNPIRTGLTKVGMPGADVGLSAQDPTIAELLKPHGYVTGQF
;
A
#
# COMPACT_ATOMS: atom_id res chain seq x y z
N MET A 1 8.78 26.77 10.81
CA MET A 1 8.91 25.54 9.99
C MET A 1 7.86 24.55 10.46
N ALA A 2 7.14 23.88 9.55
CA ALA A 2 6.16 22.87 9.92
C ALA A 2 6.87 21.66 10.57
N LYS A 3 6.27 21.09 11.62
CA LYS A 3 6.79 19.87 12.24
C LYS A 3 6.70 18.74 11.23
N LYS A 4 7.79 17.99 11.08
CA LYS A 4 7.86 16.79 10.25
C LYS A 4 6.79 15.77 10.69
N PRO A 5 5.91 15.30 9.81
CA PRO A 5 4.86 14.35 10.18
C PRO A 5 5.43 12.94 10.39
N ASN A 6 4.69 12.10 11.12
CA ASN A 6 4.90 10.65 11.08
C ASN A 6 4.00 10.07 10.00
N ILE A 7 4.52 9.13 9.20
CA ILE A 7 3.80 8.50 8.10
C ILE A 7 3.53 7.05 8.49
N LEU A 8 2.24 6.68 8.55
CA LEU A 8 1.79 5.30 8.76
C LEU A 8 1.02 4.86 7.53
N ILE A 9 1.46 3.76 6.91
CA ILE A 9 0.76 3.11 5.81
C ILE A 9 0.16 1.81 6.35
N LEU A 10 -1.17 1.68 6.27
CA LEU A 10 -1.87 0.43 6.54
C LEU A 10 -2.25 -0.20 5.19
N TRP A 11 -1.80 -1.43 4.95
CA TRP A 11 -1.98 -2.12 3.69
C TRP A 11 -2.72 -3.45 3.89
N GLY A 12 -3.97 -3.52 3.47
CA GLY A 12 -4.75 -4.76 3.49
C GLY A 12 -4.33 -5.71 2.36
N ASP A 13 -4.33 -7.01 2.61
CA ASP A 13 -4.16 -8.05 1.59
C ASP A 13 -5.50 -8.65 1.23
N ASP A 14 -5.77 -8.82 -0.07
CA ASP A 14 -7.03 -9.34 -0.61
C ASP A 14 -8.31 -8.65 -0.05
N ILE A 15 -8.23 -7.34 0.21
CA ILE A 15 -9.38 -6.53 0.67
C ILE A 15 -10.07 -5.89 -0.54
N GLY A 16 -11.26 -6.36 -0.86
CA GLY A 16 -12.13 -5.77 -1.88
C GLY A 16 -12.83 -4.50 -1.42
N TRP A 17 -13.29 -3.70 -2.39
CA TRP A 17 -13.99 -2.43 -2.13
C TRP A 17 -15.13 -2.56 -1.12
N TRP A 18 -15.95 -3.60 -1.27
CA TRP A 18 -17.11 -3.86 -0.41
C TRP A 18 -16.75 -4.42 0.97
N ASN A 19 -15.52 -4.90 1.19
CA ASN A 19 -15.14 -5.47 2.47
C ASN A 19 -15.03 -4.43 3.60
N ILE A 20 -14.87 -3.15 3.28
CA ILE A 20 -14.83 -2.06 4.27
C ILE A 20 -16.24 -1.52 4.51
N SER A 21 -16.71 -1.46 5.76
CA SER A 21 -18.10 -1.06 6.06
C SER A 21 -18.41 0.40 5.77
N TYR A 22 -17.40 1.28 5.76
CA TYR A 22 -17.52 2.64 5.22
C TYR A 22 -18.10 2.63 3.79
N ASN A 23 -17.64 1.70 2.95
CA ASN A 23 -18.07 1.57 1.56
C ASN A 23 -19.37 0.76 1.44
N SER A 24 -19.45 -0.38 2.14
CA SER A 24 -20.59 -1.30 2.01
C SER A 24 -21.80 -0.97 2.85
N ARG A 25 -21.70 -0.01 3.78
CA ARG A 25 -22.79 0.37 4.70
C ARG A 25 -23.34 -0.83 5.47
N GLY A 26 -22.44 -1.73 5.88
CA GLY A 26 -22.77 -2.93 6.66
C GLY A 26 -23.32 -4.12 5.85
N GLN A 27 -23.38 -4.04 4.52
CA GLN A 27 -23.93 -5.12 3.68
C GLN A 27 -23.15 -6.43 3.75
N MET A 28 -21.87 -6.40 4.12
CA MET A 28 -21.05 -7.61 4.32
C MET A 28 -21.37 -8.36 5.63
N GLY A 29 -22.29 -7.85 6.46
CA GLY A 29 -22.70 -8.47 7.73
C GLY A 29 -21.77 -8.18 8.90
N TYR A 30 -20.74 -7.35 8.71
CA TYR A 30 -19.81 -6.91 9.76
C TYR A 30 -19.44 -5.43 9.61
N TRP A 31 -18.80 -4.89 10.65
CA TRP A 31 -18.36 -3.50 10.71
C TRP A 31 -16.85 -3.40 10.95
N THR A 32 -16.23 -2.39 10.35
CA THR A 32 -14.82 -2.01 10.48
C THR A 32 -14.71 -0.63 11.16
N PRO A 33 -15.20 -0.46 12.41
CA PRO A 33 -15.44 0.86 13.00
C PRO A 33 -14.18 1.74 13.07
N ASN A 34 -13.00 1.15 13.28
CA ASN A 34 -11.74 1.89 13.30
C ASN A 34 -11.32 2.40 11.91
N ILE A 35 -11.62 1.66 10.84
CA ILE A 35 -11.33 2.09 9.46
C ILE A 35 -12.38 3.11 9.02
N ASP A 36 -13.65 2.88 9.36
CA ASP A 36 -14.74 3.81 9.08
C ASP A 36 -14.48 5.18 9.70
N ARG A 37 -13.93 5.21 10.92
CA ARG A 37 -13.51 6.45 11.59
C ARG A 37 -12.45 7.21 10.78
N ILE A 38 -11.46 6.53 10.20
CA ILE A 38 -10.42 7.16 9.36
C ILE A 38 -11.07 7.80 8.11
N GLY A 39 -12.02 7.11 7.48
CA GLY A 39 -12.74 7.65 6.32
C GLY A 39 -13.63 8.86 6.67
N ASN A 40 -14.27 8.85 7.84
CA ASN A 40 -15.14 9.94 8.30
C ASN A 40 -14.36 11.18 8.78
N GLU A 41 -13.20 11.01 9.41
CA GLU A 41 -12.36 12.10 9.91
C GLU A 41 -11.35 12.62 8.88
N GLY A 42 -11.17 11.90 7.77
CA GLY A 42 -10.14 12.15 6.77
C GLY A 42 -10.70 12.38 5.36
N VAL A 43 -9.96 11.85 4.39
CA VAL A 43 -10.33 11.89 2.97
C VAL A 43 -10.51 10.47 2.49
N ALA A 44 -11.64 10.20 1.83
CA ALA A 44 -11.92 8.96 1.15
C ALA A 44 -11.85 9.17 -0.37
N PHE A 45 -11.25 8.21 -1.07
CA PHE A 45 -11.21 8.17 -2.53
C PHE A 45 -12.28 7.22 -3.04
N THR A 46 -13.18 7.70 -3.90
CA THR A 46 -14.15 6.84 -4.62
C THR A 46 -13.48 6.02 -5.72
N ASP A 47 -12.36 6.53 -6.24
CA ASP A 47 -11.62 5.97 -7.36
C ASP A 47 -10.13 5.84 -6.96
N PHE A 48 -9.74 4.63 -6.57
CA PHE A 48 -8.36 4.28 -6.23
C PHE A 48 -8.00 2.94 -6.88
N TYR A 49 -7.00 2.94 -7.77
CA TYR A 49 -6.63 1.78 -8.57
C TYR A 49 -5.29 1.19 -8.13
N ALA A 50 -5.21 -0.13 -8.17
CA ALA A 50 -4.02 -0.90 -7.85
C ALA A 50 -3.71 -1.94 -8.94
N GLN A 51 -2.52 -2.53 -8.87
CA GLN A 51 -2.14 -3.64 -9.74
C GLN A 51 -2.78 -4.94 -9.25
N GLN A 52 -3.12 -5.82 -10.20
CA GLN A 52 -3.93 -7.02 -10.01
C GLN A 52 -3.25 -8.21 -9.28
N SER A 53 -2.08 -8.04 -8.67
CA SER A 53 -1.42 -9.11 -7.90
C SER A 53 -0.63 -8.58 -6.72
N CYS A 54 -0.41 -9.40 -5.68
CA CYS A 54 0.33 -9.01 -4.48
C CYS A 54 1.73 -8.45 -4.83
N THR A 55 2.51 -9.18 -5.62
CA THR A 55 3.87 -8.78 -6.03
C THR A 55 3.86 -7.50 -6.88
N ALA A 56 2.95 -7.39 -7.86
CA ALA A 56 2.85 -6.21 -8.71
C ALA A 56 2.36 -4.98 -7.95
N GLY A 57 1.34 -5.13 -7.10
CA GLY A 57 0.77 -4.03 -6.31
C GLY A 57 1.74 -3.48 -5.29
N ARG A 58 2.43 -4.35 -4.54
CA ARG A 58 3.41 -3.96 -3.54
C ARG A 58 4.64 -3.33 -4.18
N SER A 59 5.15 -3.88 -5.28
CA SER A 59 6.29 -3.29 -5.99
C SER A 59 5.96 -1.92 -6.58
N ALA A 60 4.79 -1.78 -7.21
CA ALA A 60 4.34 -0.49 -7.76
C ALA A 60 4.20 0.57 -6.66
N PHE A 61 3.64 0.20 -5.51
CA PHE A 61 3.51 1.13 -4.39
C PHE A 61 4.84 1.58 -3.81
N ILE A 62 5.72 0.62 -3.50
CA ILE A 62 6.98 0.91 -2.80
C ILE A 62 7.93 1.72 -3.69
N THR A 63 7.91 1.50 -5.00
CA THR A 63 8.82 2.15 -5.96
C THR A 63 8.19 3.35 -6.68
N GLY A 64 6.86 3.46 -6.70
CA GLY A 64 6.15 4.42 -7.55
C GLY A 64 6.22 4.11 -9.05
N GLN A 65 6.66 2.90 -9.45
CA GLN A 65 6.85 2.53 -10.85
C GLN A 65 5.76 1.58 -11.37
N ASN A 66 5.53 1.57 -12.69
CA ASN A 66 4.75 0.52 -13.32
C ASN A 66 5.51 -0.82 -13.20
N PRO A 67 4.86 -1.94 -12.80
CA PRO A 67 5.52 -3.24 -12.62
C PRO A 67 6.27 -3.78 -13.84
N ILE A 68 5.95 -3.31 -15.05
CA ILE A 68 6.71 -3.65 -16.26
C ILE A 68 8.17 -3.18 -16.16
N ARG A 69 8.45 -2.06 -15.45
CA ARG A 69 9.81 -1.54 -15.27
C ARG A 69 10.64 -2.36 -14.29
N THR A 70 10.01 -2.87 -13.24
CA THR A 70 10.68 -3.71 -12.23
C THR A 70 10.68 -5.20 -12.61
N GLY A 71 9.89 -5.60 -13.62
CA GLY A 71 9.70 -7.00 -14.01
C GLY A 71 8.76 -7.78 -13.09
N LEU A 72 8.30 -7.19 -11.99
CA LEU A 72 7.50 -7.83 -10.94
C LEU A 72 6.00 -7.85 -11.26
N THR A 73 5.63 -8.36 -12.44
CA THR A 73 4.25 -8.30 -12.97
C THR A 73 3.32 -9.40 -12.45
N LYS A 74 3.86 -10.46 -11.86
CA LYS A 74 3.13 -11.61 -11.31
C LYS A 74 3.76 -12.08 -10.01
N VAL A 75 3.04 -12.94 -9.29
CA VAL A 75 3.54 -13.56 -8.06
C VAL A 75 4.75 -14.44 -8.38
N GLY A 76 5.88 -14.15 -7.72
CA GLY A 76 7.07 -14.97 -7.79
C GLY A 76 6.91 -16.24 -6.94
N MET A 77 7.57 -17.33 -7.35
CA MET A 77 7.65 -18.53 -6.51
C MET A 77 8.72 -18.37 -5.43
N PRO A 78 8.56 -19.00 -4.25
CA PRO A 78 9.63 -19.09 -3.27
C PRO A 78 10.93 -19.59 -3.91
N GLY A 79 12.03 -18.89 -3.68
CA GLY A 79 13.35 -19.22 -4.27
C GLY A 79 13.54 -18.78 -5.73
N ALA A 80 12.62 -17.99 -6.30
CA ALA A 80 12.84 -17.40 -7.61
C ALA A 80 14.03 -16.41 -7.57
N ASP A 81 14.84 -16.41 -8.63
CA ASP A 81 15.98 -15.49 -8.79
C ASP A 81 15.54 -14.04 -9.01
N VAL A 82 14.28 -13.83 -9.39
CA VAL A 82 13.71 -12.52 -9.71
C VAL A 82 13.04 -11.92 -8.47
N GLY A 83 13.53 -10.76 -8.05
CA GLY A 83 13.00 -9.96 -6.95
C GLY A 83 13.10 -8.46 -7.24
N LEU A 84 12.79 -7.63 -6.23
CA LEU A 84 12.99 -6.19 -6.36
C LEU A 84 14.48 -5.89 -6.49
N SER A 85 14.85 -5.09 -7.49
CA SER A 85 16.25 -4.73 -7.71
C SER A 85 16.75 -3.79 -6.62
N ALA A 86 18.01 -3.97 -6.20
CA ALA A 86 18.68 -3.02 -5.29
C ALA A 86 18.90 -1.64 -5.94
N GLN A 87 18.72 -1.51 -7.26
CA GLN A 87 18.78 -0.23 -7.97
C GLN A 87 17.43 0.50 -8.01
N ASP A 88 16.32 -0.17 -7.68
CA ASP A 88 15.00 0.45 -7.66
C ASP A 88 14.79 1.18 -6.32
N PRO A 89 14.76 2.53 -6.29
CA PRO A 89 14.60 3.25 -5.04
C PRO A 89 13.21 3.03 -4.45
N THR A 90 13.17 2.76 -3.16
CA THR A 90 11.94 2.58 -2.39
C THR A 90 11.54 3.87 -1.67
N ILE A 91 10.25 4.04 -1.37
CA ILE A 91 9.76 5.15 -0.52
C ILE A 91 10.51 5.21 0.82
N ALA A 92 10.88 4.05 1.39
CA ALA A 92 11.66 4.00 2.62
C ALA A 92 13.08 4.58 2.44
N GLU A 93 13.77 4.19 1.38
CA GLU A 93 15.10 4.72 1.05
C GLU A 93 15.06 6.20 0.72
N LEU A 94 14.02 6.69 0.06
CA LEU A 94 13.84 8.10 -0.23
C LEU A 94 13.57 8.92 1.05
N LEU A 95 12.86 8.36 2.05
CA LEU A 95 12.57 9.06 3.30
C LEU A 95 13.76 9.06 4.29
N LYS A 96 14.65 8.04 4.25
CA LYS A 96 15.80 7.92 5.18
C LYS A 96 16.71 9.16 5.20
N PRO A 97 17.18 9.72 4.05
CA PRO A 97 18.00 10.94 4.02
C PRO A 97 17.34 12.16 4.66
N HIS A 98 16.00 12.19 4.71
CA HIS A 98 15.26 13.25 5.40
C HIS A 98 15.16 13.03 6.92
N GLY A 99 15.84 12.03 7.48
CA GLY A 99 15.88 11.70 8.90
C GLY A 99 14.66 10.92 9.39
N TYR A 100 13.97 10.18 8.51
CA TYR A 100 12.88 9.29 8.93
C TYR A 100 13.47 7.96 9.40
N VAL A 101 12.93 7.43 10.50
CA VAL A 101 13.12 6.03 10.89
C VAL A 101 12.04 5.21 10.16
N THR A 102 12.46 4.21 9.40
CA THR A 102 11.58 3.42 8.54
C THR A 102 11.49 1.97 9.04
N GLY A 103 10.29 1.38 9.05
CA GLY A 103 10.06 -0.02 9.40
C GLY A 103 8.88 -0.62 8.65
N GLN A 104 8.90 -1.94 8.47
CA GLN A 104 7.84 -2.75 7.89
C GLN A 104 7.56 -3.93 8.85
N PHE A 105 6.28 -4.26 9.05
CA PHE A 105 5.81 -5.27 10.00
C PHE A 105 4.75 -6.15 9.35
#